data_AF-A0A7K6AFS3-F1
#
_entry.id   AF-A0A7K6AFS3-F1
#
_cell.length_a   1.000
_cell.length_b   1.000
_cell.length_c   1.000
_cell.angle_alpha   90.00
_cell.angle_beta   90.00
_cell.angle_gamma   90.00
#
_symmetry.space_group_name_H-M   'P 1'
#
loop_
_entity.id
_entity.type
_entity.pdbx_description
1 polymer ?
#
loop_
_entity_poly.entity_id
_entity_poly.type
_entity_poly.pdbx_seq_one_letter_code
_entity_poly.pdbx_strand_id
1 'polypeptide(L)'
;FTKTAAEIQRILHLLGTPQDTPELRQQLQQKQQYTNQLAKETDKYIKEFGSLPATSEQRQRKIQKDRLVGEFTTALTNFQRLQRQAAEKEKDFVARVRASSRVSGGAPEDGYKDGTLISWDSQPQAQVQDEEITEDDLRLIEERESSIRQLEADIMDINEIFKDLGMMIHEQGDVIDSIEANVENAEVHVQQANQQLSRAANYQVMSVLSACCV
;
A
#
# COMPACT_ATOMS: atom_id res chain seq x y z
N PHE A 1 3.29 8.02 -4.46
CA PHE A 1 3.16 6.59 -4.13
C PHE A 1 4.10 5.68 -4.90
N THR A 2 3.94 5.45 -6.21
CA THR A 2 4.70 4.41 -6.94
C THR A 2 6.21 4.59 -6.93
N LYS A 3 6.70 5.82 -7.12
CA LYS A 3 8.14 6.14 -7.05
C LYS A 3 8.72 5.84 -5.66
N THR A 4 8.06 6.33 -4.61
CA THR A 4 8.49 6.11 -3.22
C THR A 4 8.43 4.64 -2.83
N ALA A 5 7.41 3.91 -3.27
CA ALA A 5 7.29 2.46 -3.05
C ALA A 5 8.45 1.68 -3.72
N ALA A 6 8.83 2.04 -4.94
CA ALA A 6 9.97 1.41 -5.62
C ALA A 6 11.30 1.69 -4.91
N GLU A 7 11.48 2.89 -4.35
CA GLU A 7 12.66 3.25 -3.56
C GLU A 7 12.71 2.49 -2.23
N ILE A 8 11.59 2.43 -1.50
CA ILE A 8 11.45 1.61 -0.28
C ILE A 8 11.79 0.16 -0.59
N GLN A 9 11.25 -0.38 -1.69
CA GLN A 9 11.56 -1.74 -2.11
C GLN A 9 13.05 -1.92 -2.38
N ARG A 10 13.72 -0.99 -3.08
CA ARG A 10 15.19 -1.07 -3.28
C ARG A 10 15.96 -1.10 -1.98
N ILE A 11 15.67 -0.18 -1.05
CA ILE A 11 16.35 -0.11 0.24
C ILE A 11 16.12 -1.42 1.03
N LEU A 12 14.89 -1.95 0.99
CA LEU A 12 14.58 -3.23 1.62
C LEU A 12 15.44 -4.38 1.09
N HIS A 13 15.80 -4.42 -0.20
CA HIS A 13 16.68 -5.48 -0.72
C HIS A 13 18.10 -5.40 -0.16
N LEU A 14 18.55 -4.21 0.28
CA LEU A 14 19.87 -4.01 0.87
C LEU A 14 19.90 -4.31 2.37
N LEU A 15 18.77 -4.20 3.06
CA LEU A 15 18.68 -4.52 4.49
C LEU A 15 18.94 -6.01 4.76
N GLY A 16 19.79 -6.26 5.76
CA GLY A 16 20.27 -7.60 6.13
C GLY A 16 21.39 -8.14 5.24
N THR A 17 21.93 -7.34 4.32
CA THR A 17 23.14 -7.67 3.53
C THR A 17 24.37 -6.94 4.11
N PRO A 18 25.60 -7.24 3.66
CA PRO A 18 26.79 -6.47 4.07
C PRO A 18 26.74 -4.98 3.71
N GLN A 19 25.78 -4.55 2.89
CA GLN A 19 25.55 -3.16 2.52
C GLN A 19 24.57 -2.44 3.47
N ASP A 20 24.10 -3.09 4.53
CA ASP A 20 23.21 -2.47 5.52
C ASP A 20 23.97 -1.41 6.33
N THR A 21 23.60 -0.15 6.16
CA THR A 21 24.20 0.99 6.87
C THR A 21 23.13 1.79 7.63
N PRO A 22 23.50 2.49 8.72
CA PRO A 22 22.55 3.33 9.45
C PRO A 22 21.91 4.40 8.56
N GLU A 23 22.62 4.92 7.56
CA GLU A 23 22.08 5.90 6.61
C GLU A 23 20.95 5.30 5.76
N LEU A 24 21.09 4.05 5.30
CA LEU A 24 20.04 3.38 4.54
C LEU A 24 18.78 3.16 5.37
N ARG A 25 18.94 2.78 6.64
CA ARG A 25 17.80 2.62 7.57
C ARG A 25 17.12 3.94 7.85
N GLN A 26 17.88 5.00 8.08
CA GLN A 26 17.33 6.34 8.29
C GLN A 26 16.56 6.81 7.05
N GLN A 27 17.11 6.58 5.85
CA GLN A 27 16.41 6.88 4.60
C GLN A 27 15.12 6.05 4.45
N LEU A 28 15.15 4.76 4.82
CA LEU A 28 13.95 3.92 4.81
C LEU A 28 12.87 4.49 5.73
N GLN A 29 13.23 4.81 6.98
CA GLN A 29 12.31 5.35 7.97
C GLN A 29 11.71 6.69 7.50
N GLN A 30 12.52 7.61 7.00
CA GLN A 30 12.05 8.88 6.45
C GLN A 30 11.07 8.69 5.28
N LYS A 31 11.39 7.77 4.36
CA LYS A 31 10.50 7.49 3.22
C LYS A 31 9.20 6.81 3.65
N GLN A 32 9.24 5.94 4.66
CA GLN A 32 8.04 5.32 5.23
C GLN A 32 7.14 6.36 5.87
N GLN A 33 7.70 7.22 6.73
CA GLN A 33 6.96 8.31 7.39
C GLN A 33 6.35 9.27 6.37
N TYR A 34 7.14 9.70 5.37
CA TYR A 34 6.64 10.56 4.29
C TYR A 34 5.49 9.90 3.52
N THR A 35 5.61 8.59 3.22
CA THR A 35 4.56 7.86 2.49
C THR A 35 3.29 7.68 3.34
N ASN A 36 3.43 7.47 4.66
CA ASN A 36 2.30 7.40 5.59
C ASN A 36 1.57 8.75 5.66
N GLN A 37 2.32 9.86 5.79
CA GLN A 37 1.75 11.20 5.79
C GLN A 37 1.01 11.50 4.48
N LEU A 38 1.61 11.14 3.35
CA LEU A 38 0.96 11.28 2.04
C LEU A 38 -0.34 10.45 1.95
N ALA A 39 -0.39 9.27 2.58
CA ALA A 39 -1.61 8.44 2.63
C ALA A 39 -2.71 9.12 3.43
N LYS A 40 -2.38 9.69 4.61
CA LYS A 40 -3.32 10.45 5.44
C LYS A 40 -3.86 11.69 4.72
N GLU A 41 -2.99 12.43 4.03
CA GLU A 41 -3.40 13.60 3.23
C GLU A 41 -4.29 13.19 2.04
N THR A 42 -3.93 12.11 1.34
CA THR A 42 -4.73 11.61 0.21
C THR A 42 -6.12 11.17 0.67
N ASP A 43 -6.21 10.43 1.78
CA ASP A 43 -7.48 10.04 2.39
C ASP A 43 -8.34 11.26 2.75
N LYS A 44 -7.74 12.27 3.39
CA LYS A 44 -8.41 13.55 3.69
C LYS A 44 -8.95 14.21 2.42
N TYR A 45 -8.15 14.33 1.37
CA TYR A 45 -8.59 14.96 0.11
C TYR A 45 -9.70 14.18 -0.59
N ILE A 46 -9.68 12.85 -0.55
CA ILE A 46 -10.75 12.01 -1.10
C ILE A 46 -12.07 12.27 -0.34
N LYS A 47 -12.02 12.35 0.99
CA LYS A 47 -13.18 12.66 1.83
C LYS A 47 -13.72 14.07 1.57
N GLU A 48 -12.83 15.06 1.51
CA GLU A 48 -13.19 16.45 1.18
C GLU A 48 -13.85 16.53 -0.19
N PHE A 49 -13.29 15.87 -1.20
CA PHE A 49 -13.87 15.80 -2.55
C PHE A 49 -15.26 15.16 -2.55
N GLY A 50 -15.48 14.12 -1.73
CA GLY A 50 -16.78 13.48 -1.55
C GLY A 50 -17.82 14.35 -0.83
N SER A 51 -17.38 15.28 0.03
CA SER A 51 -18.25 16.17 0.81
C SER A 51 -18.69 17.44 0.06
N LEU A 52 -18.15 17.68 -1.14
CA LEU A 52 -18.48 18.86 -1.93
C LEU A 52 -19.99 18.88 -2.28
N PRO A 53 -20.62 20.06 -2.26
CA PRO A 53 -22.06 20.17 -2.51
C PRO A 53 -22.46 19.61 -3.88
N ALA A 54 -23.70 19.10 -3.95
CA ALA A 54 -24.28 18.62 -5.19
C ALA A 54 -24.36 19.79 -6.21
N THR A 55 -23.79 19.59 -7.38
CA THR A 55 -23.93 20.49 -8.53
C THR A 55 -24.38 19.66 -9.75
N SER A 56 -24.65 20.32 -10.87
CA SER A 56 -25.00 19.68 -12.15
C SER A 56 -24.03 18.57 -12.58
N GLU A 57 -22.78 18.57 -12.11
CA GLU A 57 -21.72 17.61 -12.45
C GLU A 57 -21.56 16.47 -11.42
N GLN A 58 -22.52 16.26 -10.52
CA GLN A 58 -22.43 15.27 -9.44
C GLN A 58 -22.07 13.86 -9.93
N ARG A 59 -22.58 13.46 -11.10
CA ARG A 59 -22.27 12.16 -11.71
C ARG A 59 -20.81 12.04 -12.15
N GLN A 60 -20.26 13.08 -12.79
CA GLN A 60 -18.86 13.09 -13.22
C GLN A 60 -17.92 13.06 -12.02
N ARG A 61 -18.23 13.84 -10.97
CA ARG A 61 -17.48 13.80 -9.71
C ARG A 61 -17.51 12.44 -9.06
N LYS A 62 -18.68 11.76 -9.06
CA LYS A 62 -18.80 10.41 -8.52
C LYS A 62 -17.86 9.43 -9.24
N ILE A 63 -17.90 9.38 -10.56
CA ILE A 63 -17.01 8.51 -11.37
C ILE A 63 -15.52 8.80 -11.07
N GLN A 64 -15.15 10.07 -10.95
CA GLN A 64 -13.78 10.46 -10.59
C GLN A 64 -13.40 10.00 -9.18
N LYS A 65 -14.31 10.15 -8.20
CA LYS A 65 -14.11 9.68 -6.82
C LYS A 65 -13.86 8.18 -6.81
N ASP A 66 -14.71 7.42 -7.48
CA ASP A 66 -14.70 5.96 -7.45
C ASP A 66 -13.39 5.43 -8.07
N ARG A 67 -12.98 6.04 -9.19
CA ARG A 67 -11.68 5.76 -9.80
C ARG A 67 -10.52 6.09 -8.86
N LEU A 68 -10.54 7.26 -8.22
CA LEU A 68 -9.48 7.69 -7.30
C LEU A 68 -9.38 6.76 -6.09
N VAL A 69 -10.52 6.34 -5.52
CA VAL A 69 -10.58 5.38 -4.42
C VAL A 69 -9.98 4.03 -4.84
N GLY A 70 -10.31 3.53 -6.05
CA GLY A 70 -9.75 2.28 -6.57
C GLY A 70 -8.23 2.33 -6.80
N GLU A 71 -7.74 3.40 -7.43
CA GLU A 71 -6.31 3.62 -7.65
C GLU A 71 -5.55 3.77 -6.32
N PHE A 72 -6.11 4.53 -5.37
CA PHE A 72 -5.52 4.72 -4.05
C PHE A 72 -5.48 3.43 -3.24
N THR A 73 -6.57 2.64 -3.23
CA THR A 73 -6.63 1.32 -2.57
C THR A 73 -5.53 0.38 -3.09
N THR A 74 -5.32 0.37 -4.41
CA THR A 74 -4.27 -0.44 -5.05
C THR A 74 -2.87 0.02 -4.61
N ALA A 75 -2.63 1.33 -4.58
CA ALA A 75 -1.35 1.89 -4.13
C ALA A 75 -1.09 1.60 -2.64
N LEU A 76 -2.11 1.73 -1.79
CA LEU A 76 -2.03 1.53 -0.35
C LEU A 76 -1.77 0.06 0.00
N THR A 77 -2.41 -0.87 -0.71
CA THR A 77 -2.19 -2.32 -0.56
C THR A 77 -0.72 -2.68 -0.83
N ASN A 78 -0.15 -2.11 -1.89
CA ASN A 78 1.26 -2.30 -2.20
C ASN A 78 2.18 -1.72 -1.12
N PHE A 79 1.86 -0.53 -0.60
CA PHE A 79 2.64 0.10 0.46
C PHE A 79 2.57 -0.71 1.76
N GLN A 80 1.39 -1.17 2.17
CA GLN A 80 1.22 -1.99 3.37
C GLN A 80 2.01 -3.31 3.28
N ARG A 81 2.04 -3.94 2.10
CA ARG A 81 2.88 -5.11 1.85
C ARG A 81 4.37 -4.80 2.08
N LEU A 82 4.86 -3.64 1.62
CA LEU A 82 6.25 -3.23 1.84
C LEU A 82 6.54 -2.94 3.33
N GLN A 83 5.60 -2.31 4.06
CA GLN A 83 5.75 -2.10 5.50
C GLN A 83 5.86 -3.42 6.27
N ARG A 84 5.02 -4.42 5.93
CA ARG A 84 5.11 -5.75 6.54
C ARG A 84 6.45 -6.42 6.23
N GLN A 85 6.90 -6.35 4.97
CA GLN A 85 8.22 -6.87 4.60
C GLN A 85 9.36 -6.18 5.35
N ALA A 86 9.26 -4.87 5.59
CA ALA A 86 10.22 -4.14 6.42
C ALA A 86 10.22 -4.67 7.86
N ALA A 87 9.04 -4.81 8.47
CA ALA A 87 8.91 -5.27 9.85
C ALA A 87 9.46 -6.70 10.02
N GLU A 88 9.17 -7.60 9.09
CA GLU A 88 9.72 -8.97 9.11
C GLU A 88 11.25 -8.97 8.97
N LYS A 89 11.83 -8.17 8.07
CA LYS A 89 13.29 -8.08 7.94
C LYS A 89 13.98 -7.58 9.21
N GLU A 90 13.38 -6.60 9.88
CA GLU A 90 13.89 -6.09 11.16
C GLU A 90 13.76 -7.14 12.27
N LYS A 91 12.62 -7.84 12.34
CA LYS A 91 12.39 -8.94 13.30
C LYS A 91 13.39 -10.08 13.10
N ASP A 92 13.61 -10.49 11.85
CA ASP A 92 14.58 -11.51 11.49
C ASP A 92 16.01 -11.10 11.87
N PHE A 93 16.38 -9.83 11.67
CA PHE A 93 17.67 -9.31 12.08
C PHE A 93 17.86 -9.43 13.60
N VAL A 94 16.91 -8.90 14.37
CA VAL A 94 16.95 -8.94 15.83
C VAL A 94 16.98 -10.38 16.36
N ALA A 95 16.21 -11.28 15.75
CA ALA A 95 16.19 -12.70 16.12
C ALA A 95 17.55 -13.36 15.87
N ARG A 96 18.21 -13.07 14.73
CA ARG A 96 19.53 -13.63 14.41
C ARG A 96 20.60 -13.18 15.41
N VAL A 97 20.68 -11.89 15.71
CA VAL A 97 21.69 -11.35 16.66
C VAL A 97 21.46 -11.90 18.07
N ARG A 98 20.20 -12.11 18.48
CA ARG A 98 19.88 -12.75 19.76
C ARG A 98 20.20 -14.25 19.77
N ALA A 99 20.00 -14.95 18.65
CA ALA A 99 20.26 -16.38 18.54
C ALA A 99 21.76 -16.69 18.54
N SER A 100 22.59 -15.89 17.86
CA SER A 100 24.06 -16.04 17.92
C SER A 100 24.58 -15.93 19.35
N SER A 101 23.97 -15.08 20.18
CA SER A 101 24.29 -14.96 21.60
C SER A 101 23.81 -16.12 22.48
N ARG A 102 22.59 -16.62 22.26
CA ARG A 102 22.02 -17.71 23.06
C ARG A 102 22.71 -19.05 22.84
N VAL A 103 23.38 -19.24 21.71
CA VAL A 103 24.25 -20.42 21.47
C VAL A 103 25.49 -20.40 22.39
N SER A 104 25.83 -19.25 23.00
CA SER A 104 26.92 -19.12 23.99
C SER A 104 26.42 -19.19 25.46
N GLY A 105 25.17 -18.80 25.73
CA GLY A 105 24.57 -18.90 27.07
C GLY A 105 23.97 -20.28 27.35
N GLY A 106 24.79 -21.19 27.88
CA GLY A 106 24.42 -22.56 28.27
C GLY A 106 23.01 -22.67 28.88
N ALA A 107 22.30 -23.73 28.47
CA ALA A 107 21.04 -24.13 29.05
C ALA A 107 21.14 -24.12 30.60
N PRO A 108 20.11 -23.65 31.34
CA PRO A 108 20.11 -23.81 32.78
C PRO A 108 20.09 -25.31 33.08
N GLU A 109 21.21 -25.83 33.58
CA GLU A 109 21.26 -27.12 34.27
C GLU A 109 20.37 -27.02 35.50
N ASP A 110 19.16 -27.53 35.38
CA ASP A 110 18.38 -27.98 36.54
C ASP A 110 17.54 -29.18 36.11
N GLY A 111 17.96 -30.38 36.55
CA GLY A 111 17.02 -31.49 36.72
C GLY A 111 17.46 -32.89 36.28
N TYR A 112 18.23 -33.57 37.14
CA TYR A 112 18.16 -35.02 37.44
C TYR A 112 18.30 -36.07 36.30
N LYS A 113 19.49 -36.68 36.25
CA LYS A 113 19.78 -38.14 36.19
C LYS A 113 18.80 -39.04 35.42
N ASP A 114 19.23 -39.59 34.29
CA ASP A 114 19.39 -41.05 34.12
C ASP A 114 20.35 -41.36 32.97
N GLY A 115 21.19 -42.39 33.17
CA GLY A 115 22.37 -42.65 32.35
C GLY A 115 22.08 -43.28 30.99
N THR A 116 22.78 -42.82 29.95
CA THR A 116 23.26 -43.69 28.86
C THR A 116 24.56 -43.10 28.32
N LEU A 117 25.54 -43.99 28.20
CA LEU A 117 26.96 -43.76 28.08
C LEU A 117 27.39 -43.85 26.60
N ILE A 118 28.01 -42.77 26.11
CA ILE A 118 29.03 -42.66 25.04
C ILE A 118 28.60 -42.96 23.58
N SER A 119 28.78 -41.94 22.72
CA SER A 119 29.55 -42.11 21.48
C SER A 119 30.39 -40.87 21.22
N TRP A 120 31.68 -41.01 21.50
CA TRP A 120 32.75 -40.09 21.20
C TRP A 120 33.14 -40.31 19.74
N ASP A 121 32.66 -39.46 18.82
CA ASP A 121 33.25 -39.40 17.48
C ASP A 121 33.74 -38.00 17.18
N SER A 122 34.95 -37.99 16.64
CA SER A 122 35.84 -36.86 16.51
C SER A 122 35.37 -35.97 15.36
N GLN A 123 34.97 -34.74 15.66
CA GLN A 123 34.96 -33.67 14.67
C GLN A 123 35.98 -32.61 15.07
N PRO A 124 36.75 -32.05 14.11
CA PRO A 124 37.72 -31.02 14.42
C PRO A 124 36.95 -29.84 15.03
N GLN A 125 37.36 -29.42 16.22
CA GLN A 125 36.94 -28.19 16.85
C GLN A 125 37.24 -27.04 15.86
N ALA A 126 36.28 -26.72 15.00
CA ALA A 126 36.18 -25.37 14.49
C ALA A 126 36.02 -24.52 15.73
N GLN A 127 37.03 -23.69 16.03
CA GLN A 127 36.90 -22.62 17.00
C GLN A 127 35.64 -21.83 16.62
N VAL A 128 34.53 -22.13 17.29
CA VAL A 128 33.39 -21.22 17.35
C VAL A 128 33.93 -20.09 18.19
N GLN A 129 34.39 -19.04 17.50
CA GLN A 129 34.80 -17.80 18.12
C GLN A 129 33.58 -17.31 18.90
N ASP A 130 33.75 -17.22 20.22
CA ASP A 130 32.75 -16.82 21.19
C ASP A 130 32.43 -15.33 20.94
N GLU A 131 31.51 -15.05 20.02
CA GLU A 131 31.04 -13.69 19.76
C GLU A 131 30.00 -13.32 20.83
N GLU A 132 30.50 -12.86 21.98
CA GLU A 132 29.68 -12.17 22.98
C GLU A 132 29.01 -10.95 22.31
N ILE A 133 27.71 -10.73 22.58
CA ILE A 133 27.00 -9.53 22.09
C ILE A 133 27.74 -8.30 22.60
N THR A 134 28.18 -7.45 21.69
CA THR A 134 28.85 -6.20 22.04
C THR A 134 27.84 -5.14 22.49
N GLU A 135 28.30 -4.10 23.20
CA GLU A 135 27.43 -2.96 23.54
C GLU A 135 26.83 -2.29 22.28
N ASP A 136 27.59 -2.28 21.18
CA ASP A 136 27.14 -1.75 19.89
C ASP A 136 26.02 -2.62 19.27
N ASP A 137 26.09 -3.95 19.43
CA ASP A 137 25.02 -4.87 19.00
C ASP A 137 23.72 -4.65 19.79
N LEU A 138 23.83 -4.40 21.10
CA LEU A 138 22.65 -4.09 21.94
C LEU A 138 21.98 -2.78 21.50
N ARG A 139 22.77 -1.73 21.23
CA ARG A 139 22.26 -0.46 20.70
C ARG A 139 21.60 -0.63 19.35
N LEU A 140 22.20 -1.44 18.47
CA LEU A 140 21.63 -1.74 17.16
C LEU A 140 20.31 -2.50 17.27
N ILE A 141 20.21 -3.48 18.17
CA ILE A 141 18.96 -4.19 18.45
C ILE A 141 17.88 -3.21 18.93
N GLU A 142 18.21 -2.32 19.86
CA GLU A 142 17.25 -1.34 20.39
C GLU A 142 16.73 -0.40 19.27
N GLU A 143 17.62 0.06 18.40
CA GLU A 143 17.26 0.85 17.21
C GLU A 143 16.29 0.09 16.31
N ARG A 144 16.58 -1.18 15.99
CA ARG A 144 15.70 -2.01 15.16
C ARG A 144 14.34 -2.26 15.83
N GLU A 145 14.32 -2.51 17.14
CA GLU A 145 13.06 -2.70 17.87
C GLU A 145 12.20 -1.43 17.91
N SER A 146 12.83 -0.26 17.99
CA SER A 146 12.14 1.02 17.84
C SER A 146 11.52 1.15 16.44
N SER A 147 12.27 0.81 15.39
CA SER A 147 11.78 0.77 14.01
C SER A 147 10.59 -0.18 13.83
N ILE A 148 10.66 -1.38 14.41
CA ILE A 148 9.55 -2.36 14.39
C ILE A 148 8.29 -1.77 15.02
N ARG A 149 8.40 -1.16 16.21
CA ARG A 149 7.26 -0.53 16.89
C ARG A 149 6.62 0.58 16.04
N GLN A 150 7.45 1.40 15.39
CA GLN A 150 6.97 2.45 14.48
C GLN A 150 6.24 1.85 13.27
N LEU A 151 6.79 0.79 12.68
CA LEU A 151 6.16 0.10 11.55
C LEU A 151 4.80 -0.50 11.91
N GLU A 152 4.68 -1.09 13.10
CA GLU A 152 3.42 -1.64 13.59
C GLU A 152 2.36 -0.55 13.79
N ALA A 153 2.74 0.60 14.37
CA ALA A 153 1.88 1.77 14.49
C ALA A 153 1.46 2.31 13.11
N ASP A 154 2.41 2.46 12.19
CA ASP A 154 2.13 2.93 10.83
C ASP A 154 1.18 1.98 10.08
N ILE A 155 1.29 0.66 10.28
CA ILE A 155 0.38 -0.32 9.69
C ILE A 155 -1.04 -0.17 10.26
N MET A 156 -1.17 0.14 11.56
CA MET A 156 -2.48 0.42 12.17
C MET A 156 -3.13 1.66 11.56
N ASP A 157 -2.37 2.75 11.37
CA ASP A 157 -2.87 3.96 10.71
C ASP A 157 -3.40 3.68 9.31
N ILE A 158 -2.69 2.85 8.55
CA ILE A 158 -3.08 2.44 7.20
C ILE A 158 -4.36 1.58 7.23
N ASN A 159 -4.55 0.75 8.26
CA ASN A 159 -5.78 -0.02 8.43
C ASN A 159 -7.00 0.87 8.69
N GLU A 160 -6.84 1.98 9.42
CA GLU A 160 -7.94 2.94 9.59
C GLU A 160 -8.34 3.57 8.24
N ILE A 161 -7.36 3.95 7.41
CA ILE A 161 -7.63 4.44 6.05
C ILE A 161 -8.36 3.37 5.22
N PHE A 162 -8.00 2.09 5.33
CA PHE A 162 -8.72 1.03 4.63
C PHE A 162 -10.18 0.89 5.06
N LYS A 163 -10.48 1.10 6.35
CA LYS A 163 -11.88 1.11 6.83
C LYS A 163 -12.66 2.26 6.19
N ASP A 164 -12.05 3.45 6.16
CA ASP A 164 -12.66 4.63 5.54
C ASP A 164 -12.91 4.44 4.04
N LEU A 165 -11.94 3.87 3.32
CA LEU A 165 -12.11 3.50 1.91
C LEU A 165 -13.19 2.44 1.71
N GLY A 166 -13.26 1.43 2.60
CA GLY A 166 -14.29 0.40 2.58
C GLY A 166 -15.69 0.99 2.74
N MET A 167 -15.87 1.95 3.66
CA MET A 167 -17.13 2.69 3.83
C MET A 167 -17.48 3.47 2.56
N MET A 168 -16.52 4.19 1.98
CA MET A 168 -16.73 4.95 0.76
C MET A 168 -17.16 4.07 -0.42
N ILE A 169 -16.67 2.82 -0.51
CA ILE A 169 -17.04 1.85 -1.55
C ILE A 169 -18.43 1.26 -1.27
N HIS A 170 -18.75 0.93 -0.02
CA HIS A 170 -20.05 0.33 0.34
C HIS A 170 -21.23 1.28 0.09
N GLU A 171 -21.04 2.58 0.33
CA GLU A 171 -22.03 3.62 0.00
C GLU A 171 -22.33 3.75 -1.52
N GLN A 172 -21.55 3.09 -2.40
CA GLN A 172 -21.69 3.15 -3.85
C GLN A 172 -22.42 1.93 -4.46
N GLY A 173 -23.04 1.07 -3.65
CA GLY A 173 -23.60 -0.23 -4.06
C GLY A 173 -24.59 -0.28 -5.25
N ASP A 174 -25.06 0.85 -5.79
CA ASP A 174 -26.06 0.93 -6.87
C ASP A 174 -25.51 1.45 -8.23
N VAL A 175 -24.19 1.51 -8.46
CA VAL A 175 -23.60 2.39 -9.52
C VAL A 175 -23.14 1.67 -10.78
N ILE A 176 -22.94 0.34 -10.75
CA ILE A 176 -22.53 -0.41 -11.95
C ILE A 176 -23.60 -0.30 -13.06
N ASP A 177 -24.88 -0.15 -12.70
CA ASP A 177 -25.99 0.11 -13.66
C ASP A 177 -25.87 1.46 -14.39
N SER A 178 -25.10 2.41 -13.86
CA SER A 178 -25.04 3.78 -14.39
C SER A 178 -24.01 3.99 -15.51
N ILE A 179 -23.09 3.05 -15.72
CA ILE A 179 -22.17 3.08 -16.88
C ILE A 179 -22.93 2.61 -18.13
N GLU A 180 -23.65 1.50 -18.01
CA GLU A 180 -24.58 0.99 -19.04
C GLU A 180 -25.65 2.05 -19.36
N ALA A 181 -26.30 2.62 -18.34
CA ALA A 181 -27.28 3.68 -18.55
C ALA A 181 -26.70 4.94 -19.23
N ASN A 182 -25.39 5.19 -19.18
CA ASN A 182 -24.80 6.38 -19.78
C ASN A 182 -24.23 6.16 -21.17
N VAL A 183 -23.86 4.92 -21.50
CA VAL A 183 -23.71 4.50 -22.90
C VAL A 183 -25.09 4.57 -23.58
N GLU A 184 -26.12 4.06 -22.90
CA GLU A 184 -27.51 4.09 -23.40
C GLU A 184 -28.05 5.52 -23.55
N ASN A 185 -27.85 6.40 -22.56
CA ASN A 185 -28.25 7.81 -22.69
C ASN A 185 -27.46 8.55 -23.79
N ALA A 186 -26.15 8.32 -23.93
CA ALA A 186 -25.37 8.92 -25.01
C ALA A 186 -25.87 8.47 -26.38
N GLU A 187 -26.24 7.20 -26.53
CA GLU A 187 -26.87 6.66 -27.73
C GLU A 187 -28.23 7.34 -28.02
N VAL A 188 -29.09 7.49 -27.00
CA VAL A 188 -30.38 8.18 -27.12
C VAL A 188 -30.20 9.64 -27.54
N HIS A 189 -29.25 10.38 -26.94
CA HIS A 189 -28.98 11.77 -27.32
C HIS A 189 -28.46 11.89 -28.76
N VAL A 190 -27.61 10.97 -29.21
CA VAL A 190 -27.12 10.94 -30.61
C VAL A 190 -28.26 10.61 -31.58
N GLN A 191 -29.13 9.65 -31.24
CA GLN A 191 -30.31 9.34 -32.06
C GLN A 191 -31.27 10.54 -32.17
N GLN A 192 -31.55 11.21 -31.05
CA GLN A 192 -32.39 12.40 -31.03
C GLN A 192 -31.76 13.54 -31.85
N ALA A 193 -30.46 13.79 -31.70
CA ALA A 193 -29.74 14.78 -32.50
C ALA A 193 -29.84 14.46 -34.00
N ASN A 194 -29.67 13.20 -34.40
CA ASN A 194 -29.84 12.76 -35.78
C ASN A 194 -31.27 12.99 -36.30
N GLN A 195 -32.31 12.72 -35.50
CA GLN A 195 -33.70 12.99 -35.89
C GLN A 195 -33.95 14.48 -36.09
N GLN A 196 -33.43 15.33 -35.20
CA GLN A 196 -33.57 16.79 -35.33
C GLN A 196 -32.84 17.32 -36.57
N LEU A 197 -31.62 16.84 -36.83
CA LEU A 197 -30.86 17.18 -38.04
C LEU A 197 -31.59 16.73 -39.32
N SER A 198 -32.17 15.52 -39.31
CA SER A 198 -32.96 15.01 -40.44
C SER A 198 -34.22 15.85 -40.71
N ARG A 199 -34.95 16.24 -39.65
CA ARG A 199 -36.10 17.15 -39.77
C ARG A 199 -35.67 18.51 -40.32
N ALA A 200 -34.60 19.09 -39.78
CA ALA A 200 -34.07 20.36 -40.25
C ALA A 200 -33.67 20.31 -41.74
N ALA A 201 -33.04 19.22 -42.18
CA ALA A 201 -32.70 19.02 -43.59
C ALA A 201 -33.96 18.94 -44.48
N ASN A 202 -35.00 18.22 -44.04
CA ASN A 202 -36.27 18.15 -44.77
C ASN A 202 -36.98 19.51 -44.85
N TYR A 203 -36.98 20.29 -43.76
CA TYR A 203 -37.50 21.66 -43.77
C TYR A 203 -36.72 22.55 -44.74
N GLN A 204 -35.38 22.43 -44.79
CA GLN A 204 -34.59 23.15 -45.78
C GLN A 204 -35.05 22.80 -47.19
N VAL A 205 -35.07 21.52 -47.56
CA VAL A 205 -35.50 21.06 -48.91
C VAL A 205 -36.90 21.57 -49.28
N MET A 206 -37.87 21.43 -48.38
CA MET A 206 -39.24 21.93 -48.59
C MET A 206 -39.29 23.46 -48.75
N SER A 207 -38.48 24.20 -48.00
CA SER A 207 -38.41 25.67 -48.12
C SER A 207 -37.82 26.10 -49.47
N VAL A 208 -36.81 25.37 -49.99
CA VAL A 208 -36.24 25.66 -51.32
C VAL A 208 -37.22 25.33 -52.44
N LEU A 209 -37.98 24.24 -52.30
CA LEU A 209 -39.04 23.87 -53.24
C LEU A 209 -40.17 24.91 -53.24
N SER A 210 -40.60 25.39 -52.07
CA SER A 210 -41.64 26.42 -51.97
C SER A 210 -41.17 27.78 -52.51
N ALA A 211 -39.88 28.11 -52.41
CA ALA A 211 -39.30 29.33 -52.96
C ALA A 211 -39.15 29.31 -54.50
N CYS A 212 -39.18 28.12 -55.12
CA CYS A 212 -39.08 27.96 -56.57
C CYS A 212 -40.47 27.98 -57.27
N CYS A 213 -41.57 27.94 -56.50
CA CYS A 213 -42.94 27.96 -57.00
C CYS A 213 -43.65 29.33 -56.87
N VAL A 214 -42.90 30.42 -56.64
CA VAL A 214 -43.37 31.81 -56.66
C VAL A 214 -42.74 32.53 -57.85
#